data_AF-A0AB37R2S4-F1
#
_entry.id   AF-A0AB37R2S4-F1
#
_cell.length_a   1.000
_cell.length_b   1.000
_cell.length_c   1.000
_cell.angle_alpha   90.00
_cell.angle_beta   90.00
_cell.angle_gamma   90.00
#
_symmetry.space_group_name_H-M   'P 1'
#
loop_
_entity.id
_entity.type
_entity.pdbx_description
1 polymer ?
#
loop_
_entity_poly.entity_id
_entity_poly.type
_entity_poly.pdbx_seq_one_letter_code
_entity_poly.pdbx_strand_id
1 'polypeptide(L)' 'MATTQLIQKYMGQTMLIVKANGGSVTVEKKAGGSWVVTDTFTSDGGYLLQLGNSETRITPTAGAYFEVTR' A
#
# COMPACT_ATOMS: atom_id res chain seq x y z
N MET A 1 -6.12 -11.72 -12.03
CA MET A 1 -4.98 -10.89 -11.61
C MET A 1 -5.45 -10.14 -10.38
N ALA A 2 -4.83 -10.32 -9.23
CA ALA A 2 -5.41 -9.94 -7.94
C ALA A 2 -5.35 -8.42 -7.73
N THR A 3 -6.40 -7.73 -8.17
CA THR A 3 -6.71 -6.31 -7.92
C THR A 3 -7.25 -6.09 -6.50
N THR A 4 -6.80 -6.88 -5.52
CA THR A 4 -7.43 -6.88 -4.21
C THR A 4 -6.78 -5.81 -3.34
N GLN A 5 -7.51 -4.71 -3.16
CA GLN A 5 -7.19 -3.72 -2.14
C GLN A 5 -7.00 -4.41 -0.79
N LEU A 6 -5.87 -4.14 -0.13
CA LEU A 6 -5.61 -4.63 1.22
C LEU A 6 -5.98 -3.55 2.22
N ILE A 7 -6.78 -3.89 3.23
CA ILE A 7 -7.07 -3.03 4.37
C ILE A 7 -6.65 -3.77 5.63
N GLN A 8 -5.73 -3.19 6.40
CA GLN A 8 -5.21 -3.82 7.60
C GLN A 8 -5.13 -2.81 8.75
N LYS A 9 -5.66 -3.20 9.92
CA LYS A 9 -5.70 -2.37 11.12
C LYS A 9 -4.32 -2.07 11.72
N TYR A 10 -3.42 -3.02 11.62
CA TYR A 10 -2.08 -2.94 12.19
C TYR A 10 -1.09 -3.55 11.20
N MET A 11 -0.24 -2.71 10.62
CA MET A 11 0.86 -3.17 9.76
C MET A 11 2.24 -3.00 10.42
N GLY A 12 2.37 -2.13 11.42
CA GLY A 12 3.65 -1.91 12.10
C GLY A 12 4.71 -1.41 11.12
N GLN A 13 5.89 -2.02 11.14
CA GLN A 13 6.89 -1.90 10.09
C GLN A 13 6.72 -3.08 9.12
N THR A 14 6.54 -2.79 7.84
CA THR A 14 6.30 -3.81 6.82
C THR A 14 7.06 -3.44 5.55
N MET A 15 7.48 -4.44 4.78
CA MET A 15 8.08 -4.22 3.48
C MET A 15 7.02 -4.43 2.39
N LEU A 16 6.82 -3.39 1.59
CA LEU A 16 5.91 -3.39 0.46
C LEU A 16 6.71 -3.58 -0.82
N ILE A 17 6.55 -4.72 -1.47
CA ILE A 17 7.14 -4.98 -2.78
C ILE A 17 6.12 -4.54 -3.82
N VAL A 18 6.46 -3.55 -4.64
CA VAL A 18 5.60 -2.99 -5.67
C VAL A 18 6.09 -3.44 -7.04
N LYS A 19 5.13 -3.85 -7.86
CA LYS A 19 5.26 -4.08 -9.30
C LYS A 19 4.28 -3.14 -9.99
N ALA A 20 4.74 -2.01 -10.50
CA ALA A 20 3.90 -0.98 -11.08
C ALA A 20 3.22 -1.47 -12.37
N ASN A 21 3.94 -2.17 -13.26
CA ASN A 21 3.43 -2.68 -14.54
C ASN A 21 2.68 -1.62 -15.38
N GLY A 22 3.09 -0.34 -15.30
CA GLY A 22 2.41 0.78 -15.96
C GLY A 22 1.27 1.42 -15.16
N GLY A 23 0.98 0.91 -13.96
CA GLY A 23 0.07 1.49 -12.98
C GLY A 23 0.77 2.02 -11.74
N SER A 24 0.03 2.11 -10.62
CA SER A 24 0.57 2.59 -9.35
C SER A 24 -0.05 1.89 -8.14
N VAL A 25 0.69 1.87 -7.04
CA VAL A 25 0.21 1.38 -5.74
C VAL A 25 0.10 2.57 -4.79
N THR A 26 -1.10 2.85 -4.33
CA THR A 26 -1.38 3.94 -3.40
C THR A 26 -1.51 3.39 -1.99
N VAL A 27 -0.83 4.00 -1.03
CA VAL A 27 -0.93 3.66 0.39
C VAL A 27 -1.64 4.81 1.10
N GLU A 28 -2.64 4.46 1.89
CA GLU A 28 -3.50 5.40 2.57
C GLU A 28 -3.63 5.00 4.04
N LYS A 29 -3.61 5.99 4.94
CA LYS A 29 -3.88 5.78 6.37
C LYS A 29 -5.21 6.39 6.76
N LYS A 30 -5.89 5.74 7.69
CA LYS A 30 -7.13 6.27 8.24
C LYS A 30 -6.84 7.36 9.26
N ALA A 31 -7.33 8.56 8.98
CA ALA A 31 -7.30 9.70 9.88
C ALA A 31 -8.74 10.07 10.26
N GLY A 32 -9.16 9.63 11.45
CA GLY A 32 -10.55 9.76 11.89
C GLY A 32 -11.51 8.97 10.99
N GLY A 33 -12.43 9.69 10.33
CA GLY A 33 -13.41 9.10 9.40
C GLY A 33 -12.96 9.00 7.94
N SER A 34 -11.78 9.53 7.59
CA SER A 34 -11.32 9.62 6.19
C SER A 34 -10.02 8.84 5.96
N TRP A 35 -9.78 8.47 4.70
CA TRP A 35 -8.52 7.90 4.24
C TRP A 35 -7.65 9.01 3.65
N VAL A 36 -6.40 9.07 4.08
CA VAL A 36 -5.41 10.05 3.63
C VAL A 36 -4.27 9.31 2.94
N VAL A 37 -3.99 9.67 1.69
CA VAL A 37 -2.86 9.13 0.95
C VAL A 37 -1.56 9.52 1.65
N THR A 38 -0.75 8.53 2.01
CA THR A 38 0.59 8.76 2.57
C THR A 38 1.65 8.64 1.49
N ASP A 39 1.50 7.65 0.61
CA ASP A 39 2.51 7.31 -0.39
C ASP A 39 1.85 6.82 -1.68
N THR A 40 2.52 7.05 -2.80
CA THR A 40 2.13 6.51 -4.10
C THR A 40 3.36 6.02 -4.84
N PHE A 41 3.37 4.74 -5.17
CA PHE A 41 4.47 4.07 -5.84
C PHE A 41 4.13 3.81 -7.30
N THR A 42 4.86 4.44 -8.21
CA THR A 42 4.69 4.32 -9.67
C THR A 42 5.82 3.53 -10.33
N SER A 43 6.80 3.08 -9.54
CA SER A 43 7.96 2.32 -10.00
C SER A 43 8.04 0.99 -9.26
N ASP A 44 8.66 0.01 -9.90
CA ASP A 44 8.94 -1.28 -9.28
C ASP A 44 9.99 -1.09 -8.16
N GLY A 45 9.79 -1.74 -7.02
CA GLY A 45 10.73 -1.63 -5.90
C GLY A 45 10.23 -2.22 -4.59
N GLY A 46 11.15 -2.41 -3.65
CA GLY A 46 10.84 -2.78 -2.28
C GLY A 46 10.90 -1.54 -1.38
N TYR A 47 9.76 -1.18 -0.78
CA TYR A 47 9.61 0.00 0.04
C TYR A 47 9.36 -0.38 1.49
N LEU A 48 10.26 0.02 2.39
CA LEU A 48 10.05 -0.17 3.83
C LEU A 48 9.08 0.90 4.33
N LEU A 49 7.92 0.47 4.82
CA LEU A 49 6.89 1.35 5.32
C LEU A 49 6.77 1.26 6.83
N GLN A 50 6.89 2.40 7.50
CA GLN A 50 6.60 2.53 8.93
C GLN A 50 5.16 3.04 9.11
N LEU A 51 4.22 2.11 9.12
CA LEU A 51 2.79 2.40 9.12
C LEU A 51 2.22 2.54 10.54
N GLY A 52 2.90 1.94 11.53
CA GLY A 52 2.52 2.00 12.94
C GLY A 52 1.17 1.34 13.20
N ASN A 53 0.41 1.90 14.15
CA ASN A 53 -0.84 1.31 14.67
C ASN A 53 -2.09 1.87 13.98
N SER A 54 -1.93 2.53 12.84
CA SER A 54 -3.06 3.10 12.10
C SER A 54 -3.61 2.11 11.07
N GLU A 55 -4.94 2.11 10.90
CA GLU A 55 -5.60 1.44 9.78
C GLU A 55 -4.98 1.92 8.47
N THR A 56 -4.40 0.99 7.70
CA THR A 56 -3.76 1.27 6.43
C THR A 56 -4.48 0.53 5.32
N ARG A 57 -4.61 1.21 4.18
CA ARG A 57 -5.22 0.72 2.95
C ARG A 57 -4.23 0.83 1.81
N ILE A 58 -4.03 -0.26 1.10
CA ILE A 58 -3.12 -0.33 -0.05
C ILE A 58 -3.95 -0.68 -1.27
N THR A 59 -3.93 0.20 -2.27
CA THR A 59 -4.77 0.13 -3.46
C THR A 59 -3.88 0.12 -4.71
N PRO A 60 -3.79 -1.01 -5.43
CA PRO A 60 -3.14 -1.05 -6.74
C PRO A 60 -4.08 -0.54 -7.83
N THR A 61 -3.53 0.10 -8.86
CA THR A 61 -4.26 0.62 -10.02
C THR A 61 -3.60 0.17 -11.32
N ALA A 62 -4.37 0.12 -12.41
CA ALA A 62 -3.88 -0.13 -13.77
C ALA A 62 -2.91 -1.34 -13.92
N GLY A 63 -3.26 -2.48 -13.30
CA GLY A 63 -2.48 -3.72 -13.41
C GLY A 63 -1.24 -3.77 -12.50
N ALA A 64 -1.04 -2.75 -11.66
CA ALA A 64 -0.06 -2.80 -10.60
C ALA A 64 -0.38 -3.94 -9.62
N TYR A 65 0.67 -4.51 -9.05
CA TYR A 65 0.61 -5.54 -8.03
C TYR A 65 1.50 -5.13 -6.87
N PHE A 66 1.12 -5.57 -5.68
CA PHE A 66 1.94 -5.40 -4.50
C PHE A 66 1.93 -6.67 -3.66
N GLU A 67 3.01 -6.85 -2.92
CA GLU A 67 3.15 -7.89 -1.93
C GLU A 67 3.61 -7.27 -0.61
N VAL A 68 3.06 -7.77 0.49
CA VAL A 68 3.40 -7.30 1.84
C VAL A 68 4.16 -8.41 2.54
N THR A 69 5.41 -8.14 2.90
CA THR A 69 6.26 -9.06 3.66
C THR A 69 6.56 -8.48 5.05
N ARG A 70 6.63 -9.37 6.05
CA ARG A 70 6.79 -9.02 7.47
C ARG A 70 8.01 -9.71 8.03
#